data_AF-A0A485L8T5-F1
#
_entry.id   AF-A0A485L8T5-F1
#
_cell.length_a   1.000
_cell.length_b   1.000
_cell.length_c   1.000
_cell.angle_alpha   90.00
_cell.angle_beta   90.00
_cell.angle_gamma   90.00
#
_symmetry.space_group_name_H-M   'P 1'
#
loop_
_entity.id
_entity.type
_entity.pdbx_description
1 polymer ?
#
loop_
_entity_poly.entity_id
_entity_poly.type
_entity_poly.pdbx_seq_one_letter_code
_entity_poly.pdbx_strand_id
1 'polypeptide(L)'
;MLEDRRPLLVAVPPPGGNDDDALAFLMQNPGLDAHRDTVVDVACAPSTEDAYSGDIRLRQSVELKFGDFLDYFHAKRTDQAHWLRETEDDLQFYLAQCPLFTSSPQDTPAVLSELLPGLPPKPSILGNDVALTQINLWMTVAPSETSVHYDAYENVLHVLAGAKHVRLYPPTATPHLCPHPVYSKSANHTTLSLADSKALDACLHMDFTVLAHQALYIPEGWWHQVRSDAFTVAVNYWFDGMRPTLLRDPLVVPYYARVLLEDMMRLQRETCLANHVDTARQRVLAKRPSTLLESTEALEGWLVSVQGTAAHDDDAIQDVLLAAPSAIVYQLGLVMAKSHPRLWQTLLEYASEVVVERWTELWDDHKGVCEATEVATASDYFGQIFATCNDPSQLQQTFLAKKDAFAAKCARDVMRLMFGFEK
;
A
#
# COMPACT_ATOMS: atom_id res chain seq x y z
N MET A 1 -2.24 -19.64 24.66
CA MET A 1 -1.09 -18.72 24.72
C MET A 1 -1.42 -17.32 24.24
N LEU A 2 -2.44 -17.13 23.39
CA LEU A 2 -2.81 -15.81 22.86
C LEU A 2 -3.89 -15.08 23.70
N GLU A 3 -4.41 -15.69 24.77
CA GLU A 3 -5.56 -15.19 25.54
C GLU A 3 -5.29 -13.85 26.25
N ASP A 4 -4.04 -13.59 26.67
CA ASP A 4 -3.64 -12.35 27.33
C ASP A 4 -3.23 -11.24 26.36
N ARG A 5 -3.18 -11.54 25.04
CA ARG A 5 -2.86 -10.62 23.93
C ARG A 5 -1.64 -9.74 24.22
N ARG A 6 -0.58 -10.37 24.74
CA ARG A 6 0.72 -9.75 24.98
C ARG A 6 1.75 -10.28 23.99
N PRO A 7 2.73 -9.46 23.59
CA PRO A 7 3.84 -9.93 22.79
C PRO A 7 4.53 -11.12 23.45
N LEU A 8 4.78 -12.15 22.66
CA LEU A 8 5.41 -13.38 23.14
C LEU A 8 6.37 -13.93 22.09
N LEU A 9 7.64 -14.07 22.49
CA LEU A 9 8.69 -14.68 21.68
C LEU A 9 8.81 -16.17 22.03
N VAL A 10 8.75 -17.04 21.03
CA VAL A 10 8.87 -18.49 21.19
C VAL A 10 9.90 -19.07 20.24
N ALA A 11 10.55 -20.15 20.65
CA ALA A 11 11.36 -20.97 19.76
C ALA A 11 10.46 -21.84 18.88
N VAL A 12 10.88 -22.05 17.63
CA VAL A 12 10.26 -22.93 16.65
C VAL A 12 11.29 -24.00 16.29
N PRO A 13 11.01 -25.30 16.46
CA PRO A 13 11.97 -26.33 16.12
C PRO A 13 12.37 -26.27 14.63
N PRO A 14 13.67 -26.34 14.28
CA PRO A 14 14.07 -26.38 12.88
C PRO A 14 13.52 -27.66 12.21
N PRO A 15 13.17 -27.60 10.92
CA PRO A 15 12.91 -28.81 10.15
C PRO A 15 14.24 -29.57 10.08
N GLY A 16 14.31 -30.76 10.70
CA GLY A 16 15.57 -31.46 10.98
C GLY A 16 16.64 -31.35 9.88
N GLY A 17 17.79 -30.76 10.22
CA GLY A 17 18.90 -30.44 9.31
C GLY A 17 19.90 -29.48 9.99
N ASN A 18 21.11 -29.34 9.46
CA ASN A 18 22.08 -28.36 9.95
C ASN A 18 21.58 -26.93 9.72
N ASP A 19 21.76 -26.06 10.73
CA ASP A 19 21.29 -24.67 10.83
C ASP A 19 21.86 -23.68 9.77
N ASP A 20 22.68 -24.12 8.82
CA ASP A 20 23.58 -23.21 8.08
C ASP A 20 23.05 -22.69 6.73
N ASP A 21 21.88 -23.14 6.26
CA ASP A 21 21.29 -22.51 5.07
C ASP A 21 19.80 -22.19 5.22
N ALA A 22 19.58 -21.02 5.81
CA ALA A 22 18.47 -20.10 5.56
C ALA A 22 17.70 -20.26 4.23
N LEU A 23 18.41 -20.50 3.13
CA LEU A 23 17.86 -20.63 1.78
C LEU A 23 17.57 -22.07 1.38
N ALA A 24 18.09 -23.07 2.10
CA ALA A 24 17.89 -24.47 1.77
C ALA A 24 16.41 -24.82 1.67
N PHE A 25 15.56 -24.28 2.56
CA PHE A 25 14.13 -24.57 2.48
C PHE A 25 13.48 -23.99 1.21
N LEU A 26 13.94 -22.84 0.71
CA LEU A 26 13.44 -22.25 -0.55
C LEU A 26 14.04 -22.95 -1.76
N MET A 27 15.36 -23.16 -1.77
CA MET A 27 16.10 -23.76 -2.88
C MET A 27 15.78 -25.24 -3.08
N GLN A 28 15.42 -25.94 -2.00
CA GLN A 28 14.98 -27.34 -2.04
C GLN A 28 13.45 -27.45 -2.08
N ASN A 29 12.73 -26.32 -2.14
CA ASN A 29 11.28 -26.34 -2.21
C ASN A 29 10.84 -26.88 -3.57
N PRO A 30 10.07 -27.97 -3.63
CA PRO A 30 9.60 -28.52 -4.91
C PRO A 30 8.70 -27.53 -5.67
N GLY A 31 8.06 -26.58 -4.98
CA GLY A 31 7.27 -25.52 -5.61
C GLY A 31 8.08 -24.37 -6.19
N LEU A 32 9.40 -24.32 -5.97
CA LEU A 32 10.23 -23.23 -6.49
C LEU A 32 10.24 -23.22 -8.02
N ASP A 33 10.38 -24.38 -8.66
CA ASP A 33 10.40 -24.49 -10.12
C ASP A 33 9.10 -23.98 -10.77
N ALA A 34 7.95 -24.17 -10.08
CA ALA A 34 6.67 -23.67 -10.54
C ALA A 34 6.56 -22.13 -10.48
N HIS A 35 7.35 -21.49 -9.61
CA HIS A 35 7.27 -20.06 -9.34
C HIS A 35 8.50 -19.24 -9.79
N ARG A 36 9.53 -19.84 -10.41
CA ARG A 36 10.70 -19.07 -10.90
C ARG A 36 10.29 -17.94 -11.86
N ASP A 37 9.33 -18.19 -12.74
CA ASP A 37 8.82 -17.21 -13.70
C ASP A 37 7.63 -16.38 -13.19
N THR A 38 7.17 -16.61 -11.94
CA THR A 38 6.09 -15.80 -11.36
C THR A 38 6.59 -14.39 -11.08
N VAL A 39 5.88 -13.39 -11.62
CA VAL A 39 6.14 -11.97 -11.34
C VAL A 39 5.64 -11.63 -9.94
N VAL A 40 6.49 -11.01 -9.14
CA VAL A 40 6.20 -10.54 -7.79
C VAL A 40 6.55 -9.05 -7.65
N ASP A 41 5.81 -8.36 -6.79
CA ASP A 41 6.13 -6.99 -6.40
C ASP A 41 7.30 -6.97 -5.42
N VAL A 42 8.42 -6.38 -5.84
CA VAL A 42 9.60 -6.17 -5.00
C VAL A 42 9.67 -4.70 -4.64
N ALA A 43 9.60 -4.39 -3.35
CA ALA A 43 9.77 -3.03 -2.88
C ALA A 43 11.20 -2.56 -3.16
N CYS A 44 11.35 -1.31 -3.60
CA CYS A 44 12.64 -0.65 -3.74
C CYS A 44 12.64 0.71 -3.03
N ALA A 45 13.81 1.13 -2.57
CA ALA A 45 14.01 2.45 -1.97
C ALA A 45 15.41 2.98 -2.33
N PRO A 46 15.60 4.31 -2.42
CA PRO A 46 16.92 4.88 -2.60
C PRO A 46 17.88 4.43 -1.51
N SER A 47 19.15 4.19 -1.86
CA SER A 47 20.20 3.79 -0.90
C SER A 47 20.43 4.82 0.22
N THR A 48 19.97 6.07 0.03
CA THR A 48 20.07 7.19 0.98
C THR A 48 18.88 7.35 1.92
N GLU A 49 17.77 6.63 1.72
CA GLU A 49 16.59 6.71 2.59
C GLU A 49 16.62 5.61 3.67
N ASP A 50 16.56 6.01 4.94
CA ASP A 50 16.77 5.12 6.08
C ASP A 50 15.58 4.19 6.41
N ALA A 51 14.36 4.47 5.93
CA ALA A 51 13.19 3.58 6.06
C ALA A 51 11.97 4.05 5.27
N TYR A 52 11.09 3.10 4.95
CA TYR A 52 9.71 3.38 4.56
C TYR A 52 8.91 3.91 5.76
N SER A 53 8.37 5.12 5.66
CA SER A 53 7.67 5.80 6.76
C SER A 53 6.13 5.71 6.75
N GLY A 54 5.55 4.76 6.01
CA GLY A 54 4.09 4.73 5.82
C GLY A 54 3.55 5.78 4.84
N ASP A 55 4.44 6.60 4.31
CA ASP A 55 4.13 7.53 3.26
C ASP A 55 4.04 6.79 1.92
N ILE A 56 2.82 6.65 1.39
CA ILE A 56 2.59 5.98 0.11
C ILE A 56 3.42 6.59 -1.03
N ARG A 57 3.86 7.86 -0.90
CA ARG A 57 4.71 8.55 -1.88
C ARG A 57 6.10 7.94 -1.99
N LEU A 58 6.61 7.37 -0.89
CA LEU A 58 7.93 6.74 -0.80
C LEU A 58 7.89 5.26 -1.14
N ARG A 59 6.70 4.66 -1.32
CA ARG A 59 6.57 3.26 -1.73
C ARG A 59 6.87 3.15 -3.22
N GLN A 60 8.09 2.74 -3.53
CA GLN A 60 8.43 2.28 -4.87
C GLN A 60 8.44 0.74 -4.87
N SER A 61 7.87 0.16 -5.91
CA SER A 61 7.93 -1.27 -6.17
C SER A 61 8.31 -1.47 -7.63
N VAL A 62 9.03 -2.56 -7.90
CA VAL A 62 9.30 -3.05 -9.24
C VAL A 62 8.75 -4.46 -9.38
N GLU A 63 8.19 -4.75 -10.54
CA GLU A 63 7.78 -6.10 -10.90
C GLU A 63 9.03 -6.89 -11.33
N LEU A 64 9.34 -7.97 -10.61
CA LEU A 64 10.45 -8.86 -10.91
C LEU A 64 9.99 -10.30 -10.91
N LYS A 65 10.58 -11.14 -11.76
CA LYS A 65 10.41 -12.58 -11.61
C LYS A 65 10.99 -13.02 -10.28
N PHE A 66 10.26 -13.86 -9.55
CA PHE A 66 10.71 -14.37 -8.26
C PHE A 66 12.04 -15.11 -8.36
N GLY A 67 12.26 -15.87 -9.45
CA GLY A 67 13.54 -16.51 -9.74
C GLY A 67 14.70 -15.52 -9.87
N ASP A 68 14.51 -14.42 -10.58
CA ASP A 68 15.55 -13.38 -10.74
C ASP A 68 15.87 -12.70 -9.40
N PHE A 69 14.86 -12.46 -8.55
CA PHE A 69 15.08 -11.93 -7.20
C PHE A 69 15.87 -12.91 -6.31
N LEU A 70 15.60 -14.21 -6.42
CA LEU A 70 16.33 -15.24 -5.67
C LEU A 70 17.78 -15.38 -6.16
N ASP A 71 18.00 -15.37 -7.47
CA ASP A 71 19.32 -15.44 -8.08
C ASP A 71 20.14 -14.19 -7.67
N TYR A 72 19.51 -13.02 -7.62
CA TYR A 72 20.08 -11.80 -7.04
C TYR A 72 20.43 -11.93 -5.56
N PHE A 73 19.50 -12.41 -4.72
CA PHE A 73 19.74 -12.63 -3.29
C PHE A 73 20.95 -13.53 -3.08
N HIS A 74 21.02 -14.66 -3.80
CA HIS A 74 22.13 -15.60 -3.71
C HIS A 74 23.44 -14.98 -4.19
N ALA A 75 23.42 -14.29 -5.34
CA ALA A 75 24.59 -13.64 -5.89
C ALA A 75 25.15 -12.57 -4.95
N LYS A 76 24.30 -11.75 -4.32
CA LYS A 76 24.73 -10.78 -3.31
C LYS A 76 25.30 -11.45 -2.06
N ARG A 77 24.69 -12.53 -1.58
CA ARG A 77 25.17 -13.27 -0.39
C ARG A 77 26.53 -13.95 -0.63
N THR A 78 26.79 -14.38 -1.85
CA THR A 78 28.01 -15.14 -2.24
C THR A 78 29.05 -14.30 -2.99
N ASP A 79 28.82 -12.99 -3.07
CA ASP A 79 29.63 -12.02 -3.82
C ASP A 79 29.85 -12.39 -5.30
N GLN A 80 28.82 -12.92 -5.95
CA GLN A 80 28.80 -13.23 -7.39
C GLN A 80 28.14 -12.10 -8.20
N ALA A 81 28.47 -12.01 -9.49
CA ALA A 81 27.88 -11.02 -10.39
C ALA A 81 26.40 -11.30 -10.65
N HIS A 82 25.58 -10.24 -10.66
CA HIS A 82 24.18 -10.28 -11.04
C HIS A 82 23.75 -8.89 -11.50
N TRP A 83 22.91 -8.78 -12.52
CA TRP A 83 22.54 -7.50 -13.13
C TRP A 83 21.84 -6.54 -12.15
N LEU A 84 20.99 -7.05 -11.25
CA LEU A 84 20.39 -6.25 -10.16
C LEU A 84 21.43 -5.65 -9.18
N ARG A 85 22.64 -6.20 -9.08
CA ARG A 85 23.70 -5.59 -8.25
C ARG A 85 24.22 -4.28 -8.85
N GLU A 86 24.12 -4.11 -10.16
CA GLU A 86 24.58 -2.91 -10.86
C GLU A 86 23.73 -1.68 -10.54
N THR A 87 22.51 -1.87 -10.03
CA THR A 87 21.58 -0.79 -9.67
C THR A 87 21.60 -0.46 -8.17
N GLU A 88 22.44 -1.10 -7.36
CA GLU A 88 22.40 -0.98 -5.89
C GLU A 88 22.95 0.32 -5.33
N ASP A 89 23.82 0.99 -6.09
CA ASP A 89 24.28 2.34 -5.75
C ASP A 89 23.08 3.30 -5.67
N ASP A 90 22.04 3.01 -6.45
CA ASP A 90 20.81 3.80 -6.51
C ASP A 90 19.67 3.20 -5.66
N LEU A 91 19.44 1.88 -5.72
CA LEU A 91 18.23 1.22 -5.18
C LEU A 91 18.53 -0.02 -4.33
N GLN A 92 17.90 -0.12 -3.17
CA GLN A 92 17.86 -1.34 -2.36
C GLN A 92 16.54 -2.08 -2.57
N PHE A 93 16.60 -3.40 -2.66
CA PHE A 93 15.43 -4.26 -2.92
C PHE A 93 15.02 -5.10 -1.70
N TYR A 94 13.71 -5.24 -1.51
CA TYR A 94 13.08 -6.00 -0.43
C TYR A 94 11.82 -6.70 -0.93
N LEU A 95 11.72 -8.02 -0.72
CA LEU A 95 10.48 -8.73 -0.97
C LEU A 95 9.56 -8.53 0.24
N ALA A 96 8.49 -7.76 0.03
CA ALA A 96 7.57 -7.36 1.07
C ALA A 96 6.23 -8.09 0.95
N GLN A 97 5.78 -8.75 2.02
CA GLN A 97 4.42 -9.27 2.15
C GLN A 97 3.98 -10.15 0.96
N CYS A 98 4.88 -10.97 0.40
CA CYS A 98 4.58 -11.76 -0.78
C CYS A 98 3.67 -12.95 -0.41
N PRO A 99 2.42 -13.03 -0.89
CA PRO A 99 1.44 -13.99 -0.36
C PRO A 99 1.75 -15.44 -0.75
N LEU A 100 1.90 -16.32 0.25
CA LEU A 100 2.00 -17.78 0.10
C LEU A 100 0.64 -18.46 0.29
N PHE A 101 -0.25 -17.86 1.09
CA PHE A 101 -1.59 -18.36 1.36
C PHE A 101 -2.55 -17.19 1.63
N THR A 102 -3.81 -17.38 1.27
CA THR A 102 -4.91 -16.43 1.47
C THR A 102 -6.22 -17.21 1.67
N SER A 103 -7.07 -16.77 2.60
CA SER A 103 -8.45 -17.27 2.73
C SER A 103 -9.41 -16.62 1.73
N SER A 104 -9.01 -15.50 1.11
CA SER A 104 -9.82 -14.69 0.19
C SER A 104 -9.07 -14.44 -1.12
N PRO A 105 -8.87 -15.48 -1.96
CA PRO A 105 -8.04 -15.38 -3.16
C PRO A 105 -8.61 -14.45 -4.24
N GLN A 106 -9.91 -14.11 -4.18
CA GLN A 106 -10.51 -13.13 -5.07
C GLN A 106 -10.00 -11.70 -4.79
N ASP A 107 -9.69 -11.40 -3.51
CA ASP A 107 -9.24 -10.06 -3.07
C ASP A 107 -7.71 -9.95 -3.07
N THR A 108 -7.02 -10.99 -2.63
CA THR A 108 -5.55 -11.04 -2.62
C THR A 108 -5.09 -12.44 -3.02
N PRO A 109 -4.58 -12.63 -4.25
CA PRO A 109 -4.11 -13.92 -4.72
C PRO A 109 -2.91 -14.45 -3.91
N ALA A 110 -2.86 -15.76 -3.69
CA ALA A 110 -1.67 -16.44 -3.15
C ALA A 110 -0.62 -16.63 -4.26
N VAL A 111 0.21 -15.60 -4.47
CA VAL A 111 1.13 -15.49 -5.62
C VAL A 111 2.15 -16.64 -5.67
N LEU A 112 2.61 -17.12 -4.52
CA LEU A 112 3.64 -18.17 -4.42
C LEU A 112 3.13 -19.43 -3.68
N SER A 113 1.89 -19.85 -3.98
CA SER A 113 1.20 -20.92 -3.24
C SER A 113 1.90 -22.27 -3.21
N GLU A 114 2.65 -22.63 -4.27
CA GLU A 114 3.35 -23.92 -4.35
C GLU A 114 4.56 -23.98 -3.40
N LEU A 115 5.00 -22.86 -2.82
CA LEU A 115 6.07 -22.86 -1.80
C LEU A 115 5.56 -23.32 -0.43
N LEU A 116 4.25 -23.28 -0.18
CA LEU A 116 3.68 -23.55 1.13
C LEU A 116 4.02 -24.94 1.72
N PRO A 117 4.00 -26.05 0.94
CA PRO A 117 4.31 -27.38 1.45
C PRO A 117 5.76 -27.55 1.96
N GLY A 118 6.70 -26.71 1.48
CA GLY A 118 8.10 -26.75 1.88
C GLY A 118 8.47 -25.79 3.02
N LEU A 119 7.50 -25.05 3.59
CA LEU A 119 7.77 -24.21 4.76
C LEU A 119 8.05 -25.05 6.01
N PRO A 120 8.87 -24.52 6.94
CA PRO A 120 8.98 -25.08 8.28
C PRO A 120 7.63 -25.20 8.99
N PRO A 121 7.50 -26.11 9.98
CA PRO A 121 6.27 -26.25 10.76
C PRO A 121 5.79 -24.91 11.32
N LYS A 122 4.46 -24.71 11.32
CA LYS A 122 3.86 -23.51 11.91
C LYS A 122 4.31 -23.37 13.37
N PRO A 123 4.64 -22.15 13.83
CA PRO A 123 4.97 -21.89 15.23
C PRO A 123 3.88 -22.41 16.17
N SER A 124 4.26 -23.12 17.23
CA SER A 124 3.32 -23.72 18.19
C SER A 124 2.40 -22.71 18.88
N ILE A 125 2.84 -21.43 18.95
CA ILE A 125 2.07 -20.32 19.50
C ILE A 125 0.76 -20.04 18.75
N LEU A 126 0.67 -20.39 17.45
CA LEU A 126 -0.58 -20.30 16.70
C LEU A 126 -1.63 -21.30 17.20
N GLY A 127 -1.21 -22.41 17.81
CA GLY A 127 -2.11 -23.54 18.08
C GLY A 127 -2.64 -24.19 16.80
N ASN A 128 -3.53 -25.16 16.96
CA ASN A 128 -4.09 -25.91 15.82
C ASN A 128 -5.41 -25.34 15.29
N ASP A 129 -6.12 -24.55 16.10
CA ASP A 129 -7.50 -24.12 15.83
C ASP A 129 -7.59 -22.70 15.23
N VAL A 130 -6.46 -22.00 15.07
CA VAL A 130 -6.44 -20.65 14.48
C VAL A 130 -6.68 -20.74 12.98
N ALA A 131 -7.78 -20.13 12.53
CA ALA A 131 -8.08 -19.91 11.12
C ALA A 131 -7.21 -18.76 10.59
N LEU A 132 -6.17 -19.11 9.83
CA LEU A 132 -5.31 -18.13 9.18
C LEU A 132 -6.04 -17.42 8.06
N THR A 133 -5.84 -16.12 7.94
CA THR A 133 -6.30 -15.31 6.81
C THR A 133 -5.23 -15.25 5.73
N GLN A 134 -3.97 -15.04 6.11
CA GLN A 134 -2.86 -14.93 5.17
C GLN A 134 -1.55 -15.50 5.75
N ILE A 135 -0.67 -15.96 4.85
CA ILE A 135 0.72 -16.29 5.15
C ILE A 135 1.57 -15.55 4.12
N ASN A 136 2.49 -14.70 4.55
CA ASN A 136 3.30 -13.91 3.63
C ASN A 136 4.80 -14.13 3.84
N LEU A 137 5.53 -14.19 2.73
CA LEU A 137 6.98 -14.29 2.67
C LEU A 137 7.62 -12.89 2.66
N TRP A 138 8.71 -12.75 3.40
CA TRP A 138 9.52 -11.55 3.51
C TRP A 138 10.99 -11.88 3.31
N MET A 139 11.69 -11.13 2.47
CA MET A 139 13.12 -11.34 2.21
C MET A 139 13.87 -10.01 2.09
N THR A 140 14.87 -9.80 2.94
CA THR A 140 15.72 -8.61 2.92
C THR A 140 17.13 -8.95 2.45
N VAL A 141 17.64 -8.23 1.46
CA VAL A 141 19.00 -8.44 0.92
C VAL A 141 20.02 -7.56 1.65
N ALA A 142 19.71 -6.29 1.89
CA ALA A 142 20.49 -5.36 2.72
C ALA A 142 19.76 -5.07 4.05
N PRO A 143 20.40 -4.46 5.06
CA PRO A 143 19.68 -4.05 6.26
C PRO A 143 18.52 -3.10 5.92
N SER A 144 17.38 -3.25 6.58
CA SER A 144 16.21 -2.40 6.37
C SER A 144 15.49 -2.07 7.67
N GLU A 145 14.78 -0.96 7.69
CA GLU A 145 13.98 -0.52 8.84
C GLU A 145 12.61 -0.02 8.38
N THR A 146 11.58 -0.24 9.19
CA THR A 146 10.22 0.28 8.95
C THR A 146 9.92 1.46 9.87
N SER A 147 9.00 2.36 9.47
CA SER A 147 8.31 3.22 10.46
C SER A 147 7.58 2.42 11.52
N VAL A 148 7.27 3.11 12.62
CA VAL A 148 6.29 2.65 13.59
C VAL A 148 4.89 2.65 12.97
N HIS A 149 4.27 1.47 12.96
CA HIS A 149 2.92 1.26 12.44
C HIS A 149 2.22 0.14 13.20
N TYR A 150 0.92 -0.06 13.03
CA TYR A 150 0.23 -1.23 13.56
C TYR A 150 -0.56 -1.96 12.47
N ASP A 151 -0.82 -3.24 12.71
CA ASP A 151 -1.65 -4.08 11.85
C ASP A 151 -3.07 -4.23 12.42
N ALA A 152 -4.05 -4.38 11.54
CA ALA A 152 -5.44 -4.70 11.88
C ALA A 152 -5.69 -6.22 12.06
N TYR A 153 -4.62 -7.01 12.11
CA TYR A 153 -4.64 -8.46 12.27
C TYR A 153 -3.82 -8.89 13.47
N GLU A 154 -4.14 -10.05 14.03
CA GLU A 154 -3.17 -10.75 14.87
C GLU A 154 -2.04 -11.25 13.98
N ASN A 155 -0.80 -11.12 14.46
CA ASN A 155 0.37 -11.40 13.63
C ASN A 155 1.37 -12.27 14.38
N VAL A 156 1.83 -13.35 13.76
CA VAL A 156 2.98 -14.12 14.24
C VAL A 156 4.10 -13.98 13.22
N LEU A 157 5.16 -13.25 13.58
CA LEU A 157 6.36 -13.07 12.78
C LEU A 157 7.36 -14.18 13.07
N HIS A 158 7.58 -15.09 12.12
CA HIS A 158 8.51 -16.21 12.22
C HIS A 158 9.76 -15.93 11.37
N VAL A 159 10.92 -15.78 11.99
CA VAL A 159 12.19 -15.60 11.28
C VAL A 159 12.74 -16.98 10.95
N LEU A 160 12.89 -17.25 9.65
CA LEU A 160 13.43 -18.51 9.13
C LEU A 160 14.95 -18.44 9.00
N ALA A 161 15.48 -17.24 8.77
CA ALA A 161 16.88 -16.96 8.55
C ALA A 161 17.25 -15.53 8.94
N GLY A 162 18.47 -15.32 9.42
CA GLY A 162 18.95 -14.00 9.84
C GLY A 162 18.31 -13.57 11.15
N ALA A 163 18.07 -12.26 11.30
CA ALA A 163 17.49 -11.69 12.50
C ALA A 163 16.63 -10.47 12.19
N LYS A 164 15.55 -10.32 12.97
CA LYS A 164 14.75 -9.10 13.01
C LYS A 164 14.76 -8.53 14.42
N HIS A 165 14.97 -7.23 14.54
CA HIS A 165 14.81 -6.47 15.78
C HIS A 165 13.47 -5.75 15.74
N VAL A 166 12.58 -6.11 16.65
CA VAL A 166 11.21 -5.61 16.69
C VAL A 166 11.03 -4.78 17.95
N ARG A 167 10.74 -3.50 17.75
CA ARG A 167 10.31 -2.59 18.81
C ARG A 167 8.79 -2.55 18.84
N LEU A 168 8.18 -2.86 19.97
CA LEU A 168 6.73 -2.91 20.16
C LEU A 168 6.28 -1.85 21.16
N TYR A 169 5.22 -1.12 20.82
CA TYR A 169 4.53 -0.20 21.72
C TYR A 169 3.10 -0.69 21.93
N PRO A 170 2.60 -0.73 23.18
CA PRO A 170 1.22 -1.09 23.44
C PRO A 170 0.27 -0.06 22.80
N PRO A 171 -0.98 -0.43 22.49
CA PRO A 171 -1.98 0.51 21.99
C PRO A 171 -2.16 1.76 22.88
N THR A 172 -1.92 1.64 24.19
CA THR A 172 -1.96 2.75 25.15
C THR A 172 -0.89 3.82 24.90
N ALA A 173 0.18 3.52 24.16
CA ALA A 173 1.21 4.48 23.77
C ALA A 173 0.81 5.36 22.58
N THR A 174 -0.32 5.09 21.90
CA THR A 174 -0.80 5.84 20.73
C THR A 174 -0.73 7.38 20.87
N PRO A 175 -1.07 8.00 22.02
CA PRO A 175 -0.97 9.46 22.17
C PRO A 175 0.44 10.04 21.97
N HIS A 176 1.48 9.23 22.15
CA HIS A 176 2.89 9.60 21.97
C HIS A 176 3.43 9.29 20.57
N LEU A 177 2.69 8.54 19.77
CA LEU A 177 3.12 8.04 18.47
C LEU A 177 2.62 8.88 17.30
N CYS A 178 1.91 10.00 17.56
CA CYS A 178 1.45 10.94 16.54
C CYS A 178 0.91 10.24 15.27
N PRO A 179 -0.14 9.41 15.37
CA PRO A 179 -0.69 8.71 14.21
C PRO A 179 -1.15 9.71 13.15
N HIS A 180 -1.10 9.31 11.88
CA HIS A 180 -1.78 10.06 10.83
C HIS A 180 -3.28 10.22 11.17
N PRO A 181 -3.92 11.29 10.69
CA PRO A 181 -5.36 11.47 10.89
C PRO A 181 -6.15 10.25 10.42
N VAL A 182 -7.24 9.96 11.13
CA VAL A 182 -8.07 8.76 10.91
C VAL A 182 -8.66 8.64 9.49
N TYR A 183 -8.76 9.73 8.73
CA TYR A 183 -9.17 9.72 7.31
C TYR A 183 -8.04 9.43 6.32
N SER A 184 -6.79 9.37 6.77
CA SER A 184 -5.64 9.11 5.90
C SER A 184 -5.57 7.63 5.50
N LYS A 185 -5.14 7.34 4.27
CA LYS A 185 -4.78 5.96 3.86
C LYS A 185 -3.64 5.35 4.71
N SER A 186 -2.89 6.20 5.44
CA SER A 186 -1.78 5.80 6.32
C SER A 186 -2.11 5.97 7.81
N ALA A 187 -3.39 5.98 8.20
CA ALA A 187 -3.83 6.19 9.59
C ALA A 187 -3.22 5.19 10.61
N ASN A 188 -2.73 4.05 10.14
CA ASN A 188 -2.04 3.06 10.95
C ASN A 188 -0.52 3.28 11.08
N HIS A 189 0.02 4.37 10.53
CA HIS A 189 1.42 4.78 10.63
C HIS A 189 1.59 6.04 11.50
N THR A 190 2.77 6.19 12.07
CA THR A 190 3.21 7.42 12.75
C THR A 190 3.58 8.52 11.75
N THR A 191 3.36 9.79 12.14
CA THR A 191 3.93 10.94 11.42
C THR A 191 5.36 11.30 11.89
N LEU A 192 5.87 10.64 12.94
CA LEU A 192 7.22 10.86 13.46
C LEU A 192 8.27 10.33 12.48
N SER A 193 9.41 11.01 12.39
CA SER A 193 10.57 10.45 11.69
C SER A 193 11.12 9.21 12.42
N LEU A 194 11.97 8.43 11.76
CA LEU A 194 12.69 7.34 12.44
C LEU A 194 13.51 7.84 13.63
N ALA A 195 14.17 8.99 13.48
CA ALA A 195 14.99 9.58 14.53
C ALA A 195 14.12 9.97 15.74
N ASP A 196 12.98 10.61 15.49
CA ASP A 196 12.04 11.01 16.54
C ASP A 196 11.41 9.78 17.22
N SER A 197 11.05 8.76 16.44
CA SER A 197 10.52 7.49 16.96
C SER A 197 11.55 6.78 17.84
N LYS A 198 12.83 6.79 17.46
CA LYS A 198 13.94 6.21 18.25
C LYS A 198 14.21 6.99 19.54
N ALA A 199 13.90 8.28 19.56
CA ALA A 199 14.07 9.17 20.71
C ALA A 199 12.92 9.10 21.74
N LEU A 200 11.83 8.39 21.43
CA LEU A 200 10.74 8.16 22.38
C LEU A 200 11.21 7.42 23.64
N ASP A 201 10.57 7.72 24.76
CA ASP A 201 10.94 7.19 26.07
C ASP A 201 10.93 5.64 26.08
N ALA A 202 11.97 5.05 26.66
CA ALA A 202 12.14 3.61 26.82
C ALA A 202 10.98 2.95 27.60
N CYS A 203 10.26 3.68 28.46
CA CYS A 203 9.10 3.15 29.17
C CYS A 203 7.88 2.92 28.27
N LEU A 204 7.87 3.45 27.04
CA LEU A 204 6.77 3.32 26.10
C LEU A 204 6.85 2.06 25.24
N HIS A 205 7.97 1.33 25.25
CA HIS A 205 8.18 0.22 24.33
C HIS A 205 8.91 -0.99 24.93
N MET A 206 8.88 -2.08 24.18
CA MET A 206 9.58 -3.32 24.44
C MET A 206 10.38 -3.68 23.18
N ASP A 207 11.64 -4.06 23.35
CA ASP A 207 12.50 -4.48 22.25
C ASP A 207 12.70 -6.01 22.26
N PHE A 208 12.54 -6.63 21.09
CA PHE A 208 12.74 -8.05 20.85
C PHE A 208 13.78 -8.24 19.76
N THR A 209 14.67 -9.22 19.94
CA THR A 209 15.50 -9.74 18.83
C THR A 209 14.99 -11.12 18.49
N VAL A 210 14.42 -11.26 17.30
CA VAL A 210 13.85 -12.50 16.76
C VAL A 210 14.89 -13.11 15.85
N LEU A 211 15.55 -14.16 16.32
CA LEU A 211 16.56 -14.91 15.58
C LEU A 211 15.91 -15.95 14.68
N ALA A 212 16.70 -16.53 13.77
CA ALA A 212 16.31 -17.72 13.03
C ALA A 212 15.70 -18.79 13.96
N HIS A 213 14.62 -19.41 13.50
CA HIS A 213 13.85 -20.41 14.23
C HIS A 213 13.16 -19.86 15.49
N GLN A 214 12.85 -18.55 15.49
CA GLN A 214 12.01 -17.93 16.52
C GLN A 214 10.80 -17.25 15.89
N ALA A 215 9.71 -17.24 16.64
CA ALA A 215 8.50 -16.54 16.25
C ALA A 215 8.06 -15.57 17.34
N LEU A 216 7.75 -14.34 16.94
CA LEU A 216 7.21 -13.29 17.80
C LEU A 216 5.73 -13.11 17.50
N TYR A 217 4.88 -13.32 18.49
CA TYR A 217 3.49 -12.89 18.43
C TYR A 217 3.42 -11.37 18.67
N ILE A 218 2.77 -10.68 17.73
CA ILE A 218 2.49 -9.25 17.71
C ILE A 218 0.96 -9.12 17.72
N PRO A 219 0.35 -8.71 18.84
CA PRO A 219 -1.09 -8.64 18.92
C PRO A 219 -1.66 -7.52 18.03
N GLU A 220 -2.87 -7.71 17.50
CA GLU A 220 -3.59 -6.69 16.72
C GLU A 220 -3.58 -5.33 17.43
N GLY A 221 -3.30 -4.25 16.68
CA GLY A 221 -3.27 -2.88 17.19
C GLY A 221 -2.02 -2.50 17.97
N TRP A 222 -1.07 -3.43 18.20
CA TRP A 222 0.24 -3.06 18.73
C TRP A 222 1.07 -2.37 17.65
N TRP A 223 1.56 -1.19 18.02
CA TRP A 223 2.48 -0.44 17.17
C TRP A 223 3.83 -1.12 17.19
N HIS A 224 4.47 -1.22 16.03
CA HIS A 224 5.74 -1.87 15.88
C HIS A 224 6.62 -1.21 14.83
N GLN A 225 7.91 -1.25 15.09
CA GLN A 225 8.97 -0.96 14.15
C GLN A 225 9.83 -2.22 14.01
N VAL A 226 10.19 -2.56 12.77
CA VAL A 226 11.00 -3.73 12.47
C VAL A 226 12.26 -3.29 11.77
N ARG A 227 13.42 -3.61 12.36
CA ARG A 227 14.71 -3.57 11.68
C ARG A 227 15.11 -4.99 11.30
N SER A 228 15.39 -5.23 10.02
CA SER A 228 15.88 -6.53 9.54
C SER A 228 17.36 -6.43 9.26
N ASP A 229 18.13 -7.43 9.67
CA ASP A 229 19.52 -7.57 9.26
C ASP A 229 19.59 -7.98 7.78
N ALA A 230 20.76 -7.80 7.17
CA ALA A 230 21.01 -8.27 5.81
C ALA A 230 20.75 -9.78 5.68
N PHE A 231 20.25 -10.21 4.52
CA PHE A 231 19.97 -11.61 4.20
C PHE A 231 18.97 -12.29 5.15
N THR A 232 18.00 -11.54 5.66
CA THR A 232 16.94 -12.06 6.54
C THR A 232 15.78 -12.62 5.73
N VAL A 233 15.29 -13.82 6.08
CA VAL A 233 14.07 -14.44 5.53
C VAL A 233 13.09 -14.68 6.66
N ALA A 234 11.85 -14.23 6.49
CA ALA A 234 10.80 -14.41 7.47
C ALA A 234 9.47 -14.75 6.80
N VAL A 235 8.61 -15.41 7.55
CA VAL A 235 7.21 -15.62 7.21
C VAL A 235 6.37 -15.02 8.31
N ASN A 236 5.30 -14.32 7.95
CA ASN A 236 4.32 -13.90 8.94
C ASN A 236 2.98 -14.61 8.71
N TYR A 237 2.28 -14.88 9.80
CA TYR A 237 0.96 -15.51 9.79
C TYR A 237 -0.04 -14.50 10.33
N TRP A 238 -0.97 -14.08 9.46
CA TRP A 238 -2.10 -13.26 9.85
C TRP A 238 -3.34 -14.12 10.07
N PHE A 239 -4.11 -13.72 11.07
CA PHE A 239 -5.43 -14.27 11.35
C PHE A 239 -6.31 -13.16 11.91
N ASP A 240 -7.62 -13.38 11.80
CA ASP A 240 -8.59 -12.43 12.31
C ASP A 240 -8.37 -12.24 13.81
N GLY A 241 -8.20 -10.98 14.18
CA GLY A 241 -8.11 -10.59 15.56
C GLY A 241 -9.47 -10.53 16.22
N MET A 242 -9.52 -9.74 17.28
CA MET A 242 -10.70 -9.67 18.10
C MET A 242 -11.84 -8.86 17.43
N ARG A 243 -11.60 -8.17 16.31
CA ARG A 243 -12.59 -7.35 15.58
C ARG A 243 -13.97 -8.01 15.40
N PRO A 244 -14.12 -9.28 14.96
CA PRO A 244 -15.43 -9.93 14.83
C PRO A 244 -16.09 -10.28 16.18
N THR A 245 -15.29 -10.48 17.24
CA THR A 245 -15.75 -10.85 18.59
C THR A 245 -16.08 -9.62 19.43
N LEU A 246 -15.28 -8.57 19.33
CA LEU A 246 -15.40 -7.32 20.07
C LEU A 246 -16.67 -6.55 19.71
N LEU A 247 -17.31 -6.84 18.57
CA LEU A 247 -18.60 -6.25 18.18
C LEU A 247 -19.72 -6.60 19.19
N ARG A 248 -19.38 -7.36 20.23
CA ARG A 248 -20.24 -7.85 21.31
C ARG A 248 -19.92 -7.22 22.70
N ASP A 249 -18.87 -6.41 22.88
CA ASP A 249 -18.45 -5.87 24.20
C ASP A 249 -18.36 -4.31 24.25
N PRO A 250 -18.91 -3.62 25.27
CA PRO A 250 -18.82 -2.16 25.44
C PRO A 250 -17.45 -1.56 25.83
N LEU A 251 -16.46 -2.31 26.33
CA LEU A 251 -15.18 -1.73 26.81
C LEU A 251 -14.21 -1.31 25.70
N VAL A 252 -14.52 -1.68 24.47
CA VAL A 252 -13.74 -1.42 23.25
C VAL A 252 -14.29 -0.26 22.43
N VAL A 253 -15.21 0.53 23.01
CA VAL A 253 -15.81 1.73 22.41
C VAL A 253 -14.79 2.66 21.75
N PRO A 254 -13.57 2.92 22.28
CA PRO A 254 -12.61 3.77 21.57
C PRO A 254 -12.10 3.18 20.24
N TYR A 255 -11.83 1.88 20.21
CA TYR A 255 -11.47 1.17 18.97
C TYR A 255 -12.65 1.17 18.00
N TYR A 256 -13.88 0.94 18.49
CA TYR A 256 -15.09 1.03 17.67
C TYR A 256 -15.37 2.41 17.14
N ALA A 257 -15.21 3.44 17.96
CA ALA A 257 -15.37 4.81 17.55
C ALA A 257 -14.38 5.12 16.42
N ARG A 258 -13.14 4.64 16.53
CA ARG A 258 -12.15 4.77 15.46
C ARG A 258 -12.59 4.04 14.19
N VAL A 259 -12.89 2.74 14.26
CA VAL A 259 -13.26 1.95 13.08
C VAL A 259 -14.54 2.46 12.42
N LEU A 260 -15.57 2.79 13.20
CA LEU A 260 -16.81 3.37 12.69
C LEU A 260 -16.54 4.74 12.07
N LEU A 261 -15.67 5.56 12.67
CA LEU A 261 -15.30 6.85 12.10
C LEU A 261 -14.51 6.68 10.79
N GLU A 262 -13.60 5.71 10.70
CA GLU A 262 -12.88 5.35 9.46
C GLU A 262 -13.88 4.95 8.36
N ASP A 263 -14.81 4.04 8.66
CA ASP A 263 -15.84 3.61 7.68
C ASP A 263 -16.83 4.73 7.33
N MET A 264 -17.24 5.56 8.29
CA MET A 264 -18.09 6.72 8.04
C MET A 264 -17.38 7.74 7.15
N MET A 265 -16.09 7.99 7.37
CA MET A 265 -15.29 8.88 6.54
C MET A 265 -15.11 8.32 5.13
N ARG A 266 -14.84 7.02 4.99
CA ARG A 266 -14.76 6.34 3.70
C ARG A 266 -16.08 6.44 2.92
N LEU A 267 -17.20 6.07 3.54
CA LEU A 267 -18.53 6.14 2.94
C LEU A 267 -18.94 7.58 2.60
N GLN A 268 -18.61 8.55 3.46
CA GLN A 268 -18.85 9.96 3.16
C GLN A 268 -18.02 10.43 1.96
N ARG A 269 -16.77 10.00 1.85
CA ARG A 269 -15.91 10.33 0.70
C ARG A 269 -16.47 9.77 -0.60
N GLU A 270 -16.83 8.49 -0.60
CA GLU A 270 -17.47 7.81 -1.74
C GLU A 270 -18.78 8.51 -2.15
N THR A 271 -19.65 8.80 -1.18
CA THR A 271 -20.93 9.48 -1.41
C THR A 271 -20.73 10.90 -1.92
N CYS A 272 -19.79 11.64 -1.34
CA CYS A 272 -19.48 13.00 -1.74
C CYS A 272 -18.94 13.04 -3.18
N LEU A 273 -18.03 12.13 -3.52
CA LEU A 273 -17.49 12.01 -4.87
C LEU A 273 -18.57 11.67 -5.89
N ALA A 274 -19.40 10.67 -5.60
CA ALA A 274 -20.53 10.29 -6.45
C ALA A 274 -21.50 11.47 -6.69
N ASN A 275 -21.86 12.20 -5.63
CA ASN A 275 -22.71 13.39 -5.74
C ASN A 275 -22.09 14.49 -6.61
N HIS A 276 -20.77 14.71 -6.52
CA HIS A 276 -20.10 15.68 -7.38
C HIS A 276 -20.09 15.22 -8.85
N VAL A 277 -19.83 13.94 -9.12
CA VAL A 277 -19.87 13.35 -10.47
C VAL A 277 -21.28 13.48 -11.07
N ASP A 278 -22.31 13.14 -10.31
CA ASP A 278 -23.71 13.25 -10.76
C ASP A 278 -24.12 14.71 -11.01
N THR A 279 -23.76 15.62 -10.11
CA THR A 279 -24.03 17.05 -10.27
C THR A 279 -23.31 17.61 -11.50
N ALA A 280 -22.03 17.27 -11.68
CA ALA A 280 -21.25 17.65 -12.84
C ALA A 280 -21.89 17.13 -14.13
N ARG A 281 -22.29 15.85 -14.17
CA ARG A 281 -22.98 15.26 -15.31
C ARG A 281 -24.29 15.97 -15.64
N GLN A 282 -25.10 16.30 -14.63
CA GLN A 282 -26.32 17.09 -14.84
C GLN A 282 -26.01 18.48 -15.43
N ARG A 283 -24.98 19.17 -14.92
CA ARG A 283 -24.56 20.48 -15.44
C ARG A 283 -24.04 20.40 -16.88
N VAL A 284 -23.30 19.35 -17.23
CA VAL A 284 -22.83 19.09 -18.59
C VAL A 284 -24.01 18.85 -19.53
N LEU A 285 -24.89 17.91 -19.21
CA LEU A 285 -26.02 17.54 -20.07
C LEU A 285 -27.07 18.66 -20.20
N ALA A 286 -27.15 19.58 -19.23
CA ALA A 286 -28.01 20.75 -19.32
C ALA A 286 -27.50 21.82 -20.30
N LYS A 287 -26.19 21.87 -20.56
CA LYS A 287 -25.54 22.92 -21.36
C LYS A 287 -24.90 22.40 -22.66
N ARG A 288 -24.75 21.08 -22.80
CA ARG A 288 -23.95 20.43 -23.85
C ARG A 288 -24.67 19.16 -24.34
N PRO A 289 -24.46 18.75 -25.60
CA PRO A 289 -25.03 17.52 -26.11
C PRO A 289 -24.46 16.30 -25.38
N SER A 290 -25.26 15.24 -25.22
CA SER A 290 -24.81 13.98 -24.60
C SER A 290 -23.63 13.35 -25.32
N THR A 291 -23.57 13.56 -26.64
CA THR A 291 -22.49 13.07 -27.52
C THR A 291 -21.09 13.50 -27.09
N LEU A 292 -20.97 14.59 -26.31
CA LEU A 292 -19.71 15.03 -25.72
C LEU A 292 -19.10 13.97 -24.77
N LEU A 293 -19.94 13.21 -24.07
CA LEU A 293 -19.53 12.19 -23.10
C LEU A 293 -19.61 10.75 -23.67
N GLU A 294 -19.86 10.61 -24.97
CA GLU A 294 -20.05 9.31 -25.64
C GLU A 294 -18.78 8.81 -26.34
N SER A 295 -17.80 9.68 -26.62
CA SER A 295 -16.55 9.31 -27.30
C SER A 295 -15.36 10.17 -26.85
N THR A 296 -14.16 9.60 -26.92
CA THR A 296 -12.91 10.30 -26.61
C THR A 296 -12.65 11.43 -27.60
N GLU A 297 -12.97 11.24 -28.87
CA GLU A 297 -12.75 12.22 -29.94
C GLU A 297 -13.62 13.47 -29.76
N ALA A 298 -14.88 13.30 -29.34
CA ALA A 298 -15.77 14.43 -29.06
C ALA A 298 -15.25 15.25 -27.87
N LEU A 299 -14.78 14.55 -26.83
CA LEU A 299 -14.27 15.16 -25.61
C LEU A 299 -12.94 15.90 -25.85
N GLU A 300 -11.99 15.27 -26.54
CA GLU A 300 -10.73 15.86 -26.98
C GLU A 300 -11.00 17.13 -27.81
N GLY A 301 -11.82 17.02 -28.87
CA GLY A 301 -12.12 18.14 -29.74
C GLY A 301 -12.75 19.32 -29.00
N TRP A 302 -13.60 19.05 -27.99
CA TRP A 302 -14.17 20.10 -27.16
C TRP A 302 -13.12 20.75 -26.25
N LEU A 303 -12.29 19.97 -25.56
CA LEU A 303 -11.22 20.48 -24.68
C LEU A 303 -10.25 21.38 -25.45
N VAL A 304 -9.86 20.97 -26.65
CA VAL A 304 -8.99 21.77 -27.53
C VAL A 304 -9.69 23.07 -27.96
N SER A 305 -10.99 23.01 -28.23
CA SER A 305 -11.75 24.20 -28.64
C SER A 305 -11.88 25.27 -27.56
N VAL A 306 -11.85 24.88 -26.27
CA VAL A 306 -11.98 25.78 -25.12
C VAL A 306 -10.64 26.21 -24.51
N GLN A 307 -9.51 25.69 -25.00
CA GLN A 307 -8.17 26.02 -24.50
C GLN A 307 -7.83 27.52 -24.53
N GLY A 308 -8.44 28.30 -25.45
CA GLY A 308 -8.19 29.73 -25.63
C GLY A 308 -8.91 30.66 -24.65
N THR A 309 -9.87 30.15 -23.87
CA THR A 309 -10.62 30.91 -22.86
C THR A 309 -10.08 30.57 -21.48
N ALA A 310 -9.09 31.32 -20.98
CA ALA A 310 -8.53 31.27 -19.62
C ALA A 310 -8.75 29.94 -18.86
N ALA A 311 -8.05 28.88 -19.25
CA ALA A 311 -8.23 27.49 -18.81
C ALA A 311 -7.99 27.21 -17.31
N HIS A 312 -7.76 28.24 -16.48
CA HIS A 312 -7.27 28.11 -15.12
C HIS A 312 -8.35 27.97 -14.05
N ASP A 313 -9.63 28.19 -14.39
CA ASP A 313 -10.74 28.15 -13.41
C ASP A 313 -12.12 27.90 -14.06
N ASP A 314 -12.17 27.22 -15.20
CA ASP A 314 -13.44 26.99 -15.89
C ASP A 314 -14.16 25.77 -15.28
N ASP A 315 -15.15 26.04 -14.42
CA ASP A 315 -16.12 25.07 -13.88
C ASP A 315 -16.62 24.11 -14.96
N ALA A 316 -16.74 24.58 -16.22
CA ALA A 316 -17.12 23.76 -17.36
C ALA A 316 -16.15 22.61 -17.64
N ILE A 317 -14.84 22.88 -17.62
CA ILE A 317 -13.81 21.89 -17.90
C ILE A 317 -13.82 20.87 -16.76
N GLN A 318 -13.82 21.34 -15.51
CA GLN A 318 -13.87 20.47 -14.32
C GLN A 318 -15.11 19.57 -14.33
N ASP A 319 -16.29 20.12 -14.66
CA ASP A 319 -17.53 19.36 -14.79
C ASP A 319 -17.43 18.26 -15.86
N VAL A 320 -16.86 18.59 -17.01
CA VAL A 320 -16.70 17.65 -18.12
C VAL A 320 -15.71 16.52 -17.77
N LEU A 321 -14.60 16.86 -17.11
CA LEU A 321 -13.62 15.87 -16.64
C LEU A 321 -14.19 14.95 -15.55
N LEU A 322 -15.06 15.48 -14.66
CA LEU A 322 -15.76 14.70 -13.64
C LEU A 322 -16.84 13.79 -14.23
N ALA A 323 -17.61 14.29 -15.20
CA ALA A 323 -18.76 13.59 -15.75
C ALA A 323 -18.41 12.45 -16.71
N ALA A 324 -17.21 12.49 -17.29
CA ALA A 324 -16.72 11.55 -18.29
C ALA A 324 -16.73 10.09 -17.75
N PRO A 325 -17.24 9.12 -18.52
CA PRO A 325 -17.10 7.69 -18.21
C PRO A 325 -15.64 7.26 -18.06
N SER A 326 -15.38 6.26 -17.20
CA SER A 326 -14.02 5.78 -16.90
C SER A 326 -13.20 5.42 -18.14
N ALA A 327 -13.77 4.63 -19.06
CA ALA A 327 -13.11 4.23 -20.31
C ALA A 327 -12.67 5.43 -21.16
N ILE A 328 -13.48 6.50 -21.19
CA ILE A 328 -13.16 7.73 -21.91
C ILE A 328 -12.08 8.51 -21.17
N VAL A 329 -12.11 8.57 -19.83
CA VAL A 329 -11.06 9.24 -19.04
C VAL A 329 -9.69 8.60 -19.29
N TYR A 330 -9.62 7.26 -19.32
CA TYR A 330 -8.37 6.54 -19.60
C TYR A 330 -7.84 6.86 -21.00
N GLN A 331 -8.69 6.72 -22.02
CA GLN A 331 -8.32 7.00 -23.40
C GLN A 331 -7.96 8.48 -23.63
N LEU A 332 -8.70 9.40 -23.02
CA LEU A 332 -8.44 10.82 -23.08
C LEU A 332 -7.03 11.15 -22.56
N GLY A 333 -6.59 10.52 -21.47
CA GLY A 333 -5.23 10.73 -20.93
C GLY A 333 -4.14 10.44 -21.97
N LEU A 334 -4.22 9.30 -22.66
CA LEU A 334 -3.25 8.91 -23.70
C LEU A 334 -3.30 9.85 -24.92
N VAL A 335 -4.51 10.12 -25.41
CA VAL A 335 -4.72 10.99 -26.58
C VAL A 335 -4.22 12.40 -26.30
N MET A 336 -4.56 12.97 -25.15
CA MET A 336 -4.16 14.33 -24.77
C MET A 336 -2.65 14.42 -24.51
N ALA A 337 -2.05 13.43 -23.84
CA ALA A 337 -0.60 13.40 -23.62
C ALA A 337 0.19 13.34 -24.93
N LYS A 338 -0.32 12.59 -25.93
CA LYS A 338 0.31 12.43 -27.24
C LYS A 338 0.08 13.62 -28.17
N SER A 339 -1.18 14.05 -28.34
CA SER A 339 -1.58 15.04 -29.34
C SER A 339 -1.52 16.47 -28.82
N HIS A 340 -1.73 16.67 -27.51
CA HIS A 340 -1.90 17.97 -26.88
C HIS A 340 -1.13 18.11 -25.54
N PRO A 341 0.18 17.80 -25.50
CA PRO A 341 0.93 17.62 -24.26
C PRO A 341 0.89 18.82 -23.30
N ARG A 342 0.93 20.05 -23.83
CA ARG A 342 0.85 21.27 -23.01
C ARG A 342 -0.53 21.47 -22.38
N LEU A 343 -1.59 21.13 -23.10
CA LEU A 343 -2.95 21.20 -22.57
C LEU A 343 -3.14 20.12 -21.52
N TRP A 344 -2.68 18.90 -21.78
CA TRP A 344 -2.73 17.81 -20.81
C TRP A 344 -2.02 18.15 -19.51
N GLN A 345 -0.79 18.68 -19.58
CA GLN A 345 -0.05 19.17 -18.42
C GLN A 345 -0.84 20.24 -17.65
N THR A 346 -1.46 21.18 -18.35
CA THR A 346 -2.32 22.21 -17.72
C THR A 346 -3.53 21.57 -17.01
N LEU A 347 -4.19 20.60 -17.64
CA LEU A 347 -5.34 19.92 -17.03
C LEU A 347 -4.93 19.14 -15.76
N LEU A 348 -3.76 18.51 -15.76
CA LEU A 348 -3.20 17.85 -14.57
C LEU A 348 -2.93 18.88 -13.46
N GLU A 349 -2.16 19.93 -13.73
CA GLU A 349 -1.73 20.93 -12.74
C GLU A 349 -2.92 21.68 -12.11
N TYR A 350 -3.95 21.98 -12.91
CA TYR A 350 -5.12 22.76 -12.49
C TYR A 350 -6.37 21.92 -12.21
N ALA A 351 -6.26 20.58 -12.17
CA ALA A 351 -7.36 19.72 -11.74
C ALA A 351 -7.84 20.11 -10.34
N SER A 352 -9.15 20.28 -10.15
CA SER A 352 -9.74 20.54 -8.83
C SER A 352 -9.52 19.36 -7.88
N GLU A 353 -9.70 19.60 -6.56
CA GLU A 353 -9.59 18.54 -5.54
C GLU A 353 -10.46 17.32 -5.87
N VAL A 354 -11.67 17.56 -6.40
CA VAL A 354 -12.63 16.51 -6.74
C VAL A 354 -12.23 15.78 -8.02
N VAL A 355 -11.70 16.48 -9.03
CA VAL A 355 -11.18 15.82 -10.25
C VAL A 355 -9.99 14.94 -9.91
N VAL A 356 -9.07 15.41 -9.07
CA VAL A 356 -7.93 14.60 -8.62
C VAL A 356 -8.40 13.38 -7.84
N GLU A 357 -9.34 13.52 -6.92
CA GLU A 357 -9.90 12.38 -6.20
C GLU A 357 -10.52 11.36 -7.17
N ARG A 358 -11.32 11.83 -8.15
CA ARG A 358 -11.94 10.97 -9.16
C ARG A 358 -10.93 10.26 -10.04
N TRP A 359 -9.97 10.98 -10.61
CA TRP A 359 -8.98 10.40 -11.50
C TRP A 359 -8.11 9.37 -10.79
N THR A 360 -7.67 9.68 -9.57
CA THR A 360 -6.87 8.72 -8.79
C THR A 360 -7.67 7.50 -8.34
N GLU A 361 -8.97 7.64 -8.03
CA GLU A 361 -9.86 6.49 -7.81
C GLU A 361 -10.00 5.62 -9.07
N LEU A 362 -10.18 6.24 -10.24
CA LEU A 362 -10.26 5.51 -11.50
C LEU A 362 -8.93 4.82 -11.84
N TRP A 363 -7.80 5.49 -11.60
CA TRP A 363 -6.48 4.93 -11.85
C TRP A 363 -6.10 3.79 -10.92
N ASP A 364 -6.75 3.63 -9.75
CA ASP A 364 -6.59 2.44 -8.90
C ASP A 364 -7.14 1.16 -9.61
N ASP A 365 -7.99 1.28 -10.64
CA ASP A 365 -8.48 0.17 -11.48
C ASP A 365 -7.52 -0.13 -12.65
N HIS A 366 -6.36 -0.71 -12.33
CA HIS A 366 -5.33 -1.09 -13.31
C HIS A 366 -5.87 -1.96 -14.44
N LYS A 367 -6.81 -2.86 -14.14
CA LYS A 367 -7.42 -3.74 -15.14
C LYS A 367 -8.28 -2.94 -16.11
N GLY A 368 -9.16 -2.08 -15.62
CA GLY A 368 -9.99 -1.22 -16.44
C GLY A 368 -9.17 -0.25 -17.30
N VAL A 369 -8.05 0.26 -16.76
CA VAL A 369 -7.07 1.05 -17.53
C VAL A 369 -6.54 0.24 -18.72
N CYS A 370 -6.02 -0.97 -18.50
CA CYS A 370 -5.45 -1.78 -19.57
C CYS A 370 -6.51 -2.21 -20.61
N GLU A 371 -7.69 -2.66 -20.15
CA GLU A 371 -8.78 -3.08 -21.02
C GLU A 371 -9.32 -1.94 -21.90
N ALA A 372 -9.43 -0.73 -21.35
CA ALA A 372 -9.95 0.41 -22.09
C ALA A 372 -8.94 1.01 -23.07
N THR A 373 -7.63 0.87 -22.80
CA THR A 373 -6.56 1.56 -23.54
C THR A 373 -5.71 0.66 -24.42
N GLU A 374 -5.83 -0.66 -24.29
CA GLU A 374 -5.03 -1.66 -25.00
C GLU A 374 -3.51 -1.58 -24.71
N VAL A 375 -3.11 -0.86 -23.66
CA VAL A 375 -1.73 -0.86 -23.14
C VAL A 375 -1.43 -2.15 -22.38
N ALA A 376 -0.17 -2.60 -22.42
CA ALA A 376 0.22 -3.87 -21.84
C ALA A 376 0.15 -3.88 -20.30
N THR A 377 0.55 -2.78 -19.66
CA THR A 377 0.55 -2.63 -18.21
C THR A 377 0.06 -1.23 -17.78
N ALA A 378 -0.46 -1.12 -16.55
CA ALA A 378 -0.79 0.18 -15.97
C ALA A 378 0.45 1.08 -15.83
N SER A 379 1.64 0.49 -15.62
CA SER A 379 2.91 1.22 -15.62
C SER A 379 3.18 1.91 -16.96
N ASP A 380 2.96 1.20 -18.09
CA ASP A 380 3.10 1.78 -19.43
C ASP A 380 2.12 2.93 -19.67
N TYR A 381 0.91 2.82 -19.12
CA TYR A 381 -0.09 3.89 -19.16
C TYR A 381 0.39 5.13 -18.42
N PHE A 382 0.81 4.99 -17.15
CA PHE A 382 1.28 6.11 -16.34
C PHE A 382 2.54 6.74 -16.90
N GLY A 383 3.47 5.92 -17.43
CA GLY A 383 4.66 6.40 -18.12
C GLY A 383 4.31 7.30 -19.31
N GLN A 384 3.25 6.98 -20.05
CA GLN A 384 2.79 7.80 -21.19
C GLN A 384 2.06 9.07 -20.74
N ILE A 385 1.09 8.98 -19.83
CA ILE A 385 0.29 10.16 -19.46
C ILE A 385 1.07 11.18 -18.63
N PHE A 386 2.10 10.75 -17.90
CA PHE A 386 2.96 11.64 -17.13
C PHE A 386 4.27 12.03 -17.83
N ALA A 387 4.59 11.46 -19.02
CA ALA A 387 5.79 11.82 -19.79
C ALA A 387 5.88 13.33 -20.13
N THR A 388 4.74 14.01 -20.14
CA THR A 388 4.63 15.44 -20.46
C THR A 388 4.88 16.35 -19.24
N CYS A 389 4.98 15.78 -18.04
CA CYS A 389 5.14 16.55 -16.81
C CYS A 389 6.60 16.95 -16.61
N ASN A 390 6.85 18.25 -16.46
CA ASN A 390 8.19 18.77 -16.23
C ASN A 390 8.77 18.34 -14.86
N ASP A 391 7.91 18.20 -13.85
CA ASP A 391 8.27 17.76 -12.50
C ASP A 391 7.21 16.77 -11.97
N PRO A 392 7.37 15.47 -12.25
CA PRO A 392 6.43 14.44 -11.78
C PRO A 392 6.32 14.38 -10.25
N SER A 393 7.40 14.66 -9.52
CA SER A 393 7.41 14.63 -8.05
C SER A 393 6.57 15.78 -7.47
N GLN A 394 6.67 16.99 -8.03
CA GLN A 394 5.83 18.11 -7.64
C GLN A 394 4.35 17.87 -7.96
N LEU A 395 4.05 17.26 -9.11
CA LEU A 395 2.68 16.91 -9.47
C LEU A 395 2.10 15.88 -8.48
N GLN A 396 2.86 14.86 -8.14
CA GLN A 396 2.46 13.84 -7.15
C GLN A 396 2.15 14.48 -5.78
N GLN A 397 3.01 15.40 -5.31
CA GLN A 397 2.77 16.13 -4.06
C GLN A 397 1.49 16.97 -4.14
N THR A 398 1.26 17.63 -5.27
CA THR A 398 0.06 18.43 -5.51
C THR A 398 -1.21 17.56 -5.49
N PHE A 399 -1.15 16.38 -6.13
CA PHE A 399 -2.28 15.44 -6.16
C PHE A 399 -2.58 14.92 -4.76
N LEU A 400 -1.57 14.53 -3.99
CA LEU A 400 -1.78 14.08 -2.62
C LEU A 400 -2.39 15.17 -1.74
N ALA A 401 -1.87 16.40 -1.80
CA ALA A 401 -2.42 17.52 -1.04
C ALA A 401 -3.90 17.80 -1.39
N LYS A 402 -4.26 17.68 -2.67
CA LYS A 402 -5.65 17.81 -3.14
C LYS A 402 -6.55 16.67 -2.65
N LYS A 403 -6.06 15.42 -2.63
CA LYS A 403 -6.78 14.27 -2.06
C LYS A 403 -7.00 14.45 -0.56
N ASP A 404 -5.96 14.88 0.17
CA ASP A 404 -6.04 15.14 1.61
C ASP A 404 -7.02 16.29 1.91
N ALA A 405 -7.03 17.35 1.09
CA ALA A 405 -7.99 18.45 1.23
C ALA A 405 -9.45 17.99 1.03
N PHE A 406 -9.70 17.16 0.00
CA PHE A 406 -11.01 16.57 -0.25
C PHE A 406 -11.45 15.65 0.89
N ALA A 407 -10.55 14.77 1.35
CA ALA A 407 -10.80 13.87 2.47
C ALA A 407 -11.07 14.64 3.76
N ALA A 408 -10.31 15.70 4.04
CA ALA A 408 -10.51 16.57 5.20
C ALA A 408 -11.86 17.30 5.15
N LYS A 409 -12.33 17.71 3.95
CA LYS A 409 -13.67 18.28 3.78
C LYS A 409 -14.76 17.25 4.09
N CYS A 410 -14.65 16.04 3.57
CA CYS A 410 -15.57 14.95 3.87
C CYS A 410 -15.58 14.61 5.37
N ALA A 411 -14.40 14.57 6.00
CA ALA A 411 -14.26 14.37 7.43
C ALA A 411 -14.97 15.47 8.24
N ARG A 412 -14.79 16.75 7.89
CA ARG A 412 -15.53 17.86 8.52
C ARG A 412 -17.04 17.71 8.37
N ASP A 413 -17.51 17.25 7.20
CA ASP A 413 -18.94 16.99 7.00
C ASP A 413 -19.45 15.85 7.88
N VAL A 414 -18.70 14.75 8.04
CA VAL A 414 -19.05 13.70 9.01
C VAL A 414 -19.12 14.27 10.42
N MET A 415 -18.09 15.00 10.85
CA MET A 415 -18.02 15.57 12.20
C MET A 415 -19.18 16.54 12.47
N ARG A 416 -19.56 17.36 11.49
CA ARG A 416 -20.68 18.29 11.59
C ARG A 416 -22.04 17.59 11.57
N LEU A 417 -22.29 16.75 10.57
CA LEU A 417 -23.63 16.17 10.32
C LEU A 417 -23.98 15.08 11.33
N MET A 418 -23.00 14.27 11.74
CA MET A 418 -23.25 13.11 12.60
C MET A 418 -23.01 13.41 14.08
N PHE A 419 -22.07 14.31 14.38
CA PHE A 419 -21.64 14.57 15.76
C PHE A 419 -21.84 16.02 16.22
N GLY A 420 -22.30 16.92 15.34
CA GLY A 420 -22.57 18.32 15.67
C GLY A 420 -21.33 19.17 15.93
N PHE A 421 -20.14 18.72 15.53
CA PHE A 421 -18.92 19.51 15.64
C PHE A 421 -18.82 20.51 14.48
N GLU A 422 -18.84 21.81 14.79
CA GLU A 422 -18.82 22.88 13.77
C GLU A 422 -17.42 23.29 13.28
N LYS A 423 -16.35 22.76 13.87
CA LYS A 423 -14.96 23.15 13.59
C LYS A 423 -14.08 21.97 13.21
#